data_AF-G4U1L8-F1
#
_entry.id   AF-G4U1L8-F1
#
_cell.length_a   1.000
_cell.length_b   1.000
_cell.length_c   1.000
_cell.angle_alpha   90.00
_cell.angle_beta   90.00
_cell.angle_gamma   90.00
#
_symmetry.space_group_name_H-M   'P 1'
#
loop_
_entity.id
_entity.type
_entity.pdbx_description
1 polymer ?
#
loop_
_entity_poly.entity_id
_entity_poly.type
_entity_poly.pdbx_seq_one_letter_code
_entity_poly.pdbx_strand_id
1 'polypeptide(L)'
;MLNDESLAIDPEIIYDRLISIDQPGAIDGVYDLVIARIDQTSKPAVVEMLGMLLAAFEPLTSDDLEHLIKHAKGQGSAKALVRVLGTVLKEDPITHLIQFRHPTFVEYLRRCCVAPAADVSGRIYINISHAHGQVASWCLSGLRSRTEGLKFNICQIESSFYLNRQIPDLEARVNKYISRRLRYASLHWPFHVSVMDDGSGHELQSELAHIVKSPFALYWMEILSVTGGVMRAVSGLRAAAQRQSVSDLFKLFC
;
A
#
# COMPACT_ATOMS: atom_id res chain seq x y z
N MET A 1 -2.99 18.05 -17.99
CA MET A 1 -3.25 19.50 -17.87
C MET A 1 -4.38 19.66 -16.86
N LEU A 2 -4.10 20.29 -15.72
CA LEU A 2 -5.08 20.60 -14.67
C LEU A 2 -5.26 22.12 -14.65
N ASN A 3 -5.91 22.67 -15.68
CA ASN A 3 -6.36 24.05 -15.69
C ASN A 3 -7.81 24.01 -16.15
N ASP A 4 -8.74 23.84 -15.21
CA ASP A 4 -10.13 24.19 -15.43
C ASP A 4 -10.72 24.63 -14.09
N GLU A 5 -11.00 25.93 -13.96
CA GLU A 5 -11.62 26.55 -12.78
C GLU A 5 -13.16 26.44 -12.81
N SER A 6 -13.76 25.56 -13.62
CA SER A 6 -15.21 25.56 -13.86
C SER A 6 -16.04 24.43 -13.23
N LEU A 7 -15.51 23.66 -12.27
CA LEU A 7 -16.29 22.64 -11.53
C LEU A 7 -16.27 22.80 -10.00
N ALA A 8 -15.93 23.99 -9.49
CA ALA A 8 -16.04 24.27 -8.07
C ALA A 8 -17.53 24.31 -7.66
N ILE A 9 -17.95 23.35 -6.82
CA ILE A 9 -19.23 23.42 -6.11
C ILE A 9 -19.30 24.79 -5.41
N ASP A 10 -20.42 25.51 -5.59
CA ASP A 10 -20.65 26.83 -5.01
C ASP A 10 -20.30 26.85 -3.50
N PRO A 11 -19.39 27.74 -3.05
CA PRO A 11 -19.02 27.87 -1.65
C PRO A 11 -20.22 28.04 -0.69
N GLU A 12 -21.30 28.71 -1.12
CA GLU A 12 -22.50 28.88 -0.30
C GLU A 12 -23.22 27.55 -0.08
N ILE A 13 -23.33 26.71 -1.11
CA ILE A 13 -23.90 25.36 -1.00
C ILE A 13 -23.09 24.50 -0.01
N ILE A 14 -21.76 24.64 -0.02
CA ILE A 14 -20.91 23.91 0.92
C ILE A 14 -21.11 24.41 2.36
N TYR A 15 -21.20 25.72 2.54
CA TYR A 15 -21.44 26.33 3.85
C TYR A 15 -22.79 25.89 4.43
N ASP A 16 -23.86 25.95 3.64
CA ASP A 16 -25.21 25.53 4.03
C ASP A 16 -25.25 24.04 4.41
N ARG A 17 -24.56 23.20 3.63
CA ARG A 17 -24.39 21.78 3.99
C ARG A 17 -23.67 21.61 5.31
N LEU A 18 -22.57 22.34 5.56
CA LEU A 18 -21.80 22.25 6.80
C LEU A 18 -22.59 22.66 8.04
N ILE A 19 -23.36 23.76 7.97
CA ILE A 19 -24.15 24.24 9.11
C ILE A 19 -25.38 23.37 9.38
N SER A 20 -25.82 22.59 8.39
CA SER A 20 -26.93 21.63 8.51
C SER A 20 -26.52 20.28 9.14
N ILE A 21 -25.22 20.04 9.36
CA ILE A 21 -24.75 18.77 9.94
C ILE A 21 -24.93 18.81 11.47
N ASP A 22 -26.05 18.28 11.97
CA ASP A 22 -26.45 18.39 13.38
C ASP A 22 -26.27 17.10 14.20
N GLN A 23 -25.86 15.98 13.58
CA GLN A 23 -25.79 14.66 14.23
C GLN A 23 -24.38 14.25 14.71
N PRO A 24 -24.27 13.50 15.82
CA PRO A 24 -23.05 12.79 16.20
C PRO A 24 -22.56 11.88 15.04
N GLY A 25 -21.32 12.06 14.59
CA GLY A 25 -20.80 11.42 13.36
C GLY A 25 -20.73 12.35 12.14
N ALA A 26 -21.09 13.63 12.30
CA ALA A 26 -20.99 14.73 11.34
C ALA A 26 -19.68 14.82 10.53
N ILE A 27 -18.58 14.30 11.06
CA ILE A 27 -17.26 14.38 10.43
C ILE A 27 -17.21 13.67 9.07
N ASP A 28 -18.01 12.61 8.89
CA ASP A 28 -18.09 11.90 7.62
C ASP A 28 -18.67 12.82 6.53
N GLY A 29 -19.67 13.65 6.86
CA GLY A 29 -20.22 14.65 5.94
C GLY A 29 -19.19 15.72 5.54
N VAL A 30 -18.29 16.09 6.46
CA VAL A 30 -17.16 16.99 6.14
C VAL A 30 -16.21 16.33 5.15
N TYR A 31 -15.89 15.05 5.33
CA TYR A 31 -15.03 14.32 4.39
C TYR A 31 -15.72 14.04 3.05
N ASP A 32 -17.01 13.75 3.04
CA ASP A 32 -17.81 13.65 1.82
C ASP A 32 -17.69 14.97 1.01
N LEU A 33 -17.72 16.14 1.66
CA LEU A 33 -17.51 17.44 1.00
C LEU A 33 -16.08 17.64 0.48
N VAL A 34 -15.05 17.18 1.20
CA VAL A 34 -13.66 17.21 0.72
C VAL A 34 -13.52 16.39 -0.55
N ILE A 35 -14.12 15.19 -0.58
CA ILE A 35 -14.07 14.29 -1.73
C ILE A 35 -14.94 14.80 -2.89
N ALA A 36 -16.09 15.44 -2.59
CA ALA A 36 -16.99 15.99 -3.60
C ALA A 36 -16.35 17.10 -4.45
N ARG A 37 -15.39 17.84 -3.88
CA ARG A 37 -14.62 18.89 -4.59
C ARG A 37 -13.63 18.35 -5.62
N ILE A 38 -13.34 17.05 -5.61
CA ILE A 38 -12.48 16.45 -6.63
C ILE A 38 -13.26 16.35 -7.94
N ASP A 39 -12.66 16.85 -9.02
CA ASP A 39 -13.25 16.79 -10.36
C ASP A 39 -13.70 15.38 -10.72
N GLN A 40 -14.87 15.26 -11.36
CA GLN A 40 -15.44 13.95 -11.65
C GLN A 40 -14.53 13.07 -12.52
N THR A 41 -13.72 13.68 -13.40
CA THR A 41 -12.75 13.00 -14.25
C THR A 41 -11.55 12.46 -13.47
N SER A 42 -11.11 13.14 -12.41
CA SER A 42 -9.93 12.74 -11.61
C SER A 42 -10.29 11.88 -10.39
N LYS A 43 -11.56 11.92 -9.97
CA LYS A 43 -12.08 11.20 -8.80
C LYS A 43 -11.76 9.70 -8.80
N PRO A 44 -11.89 8.93 -9.89
CA PRO A 44 -11.53 7.51 -9.89
C PRO A 44 -10.06 7.26 -9.55
N ALA A 45 -9.15 8.05 -10.14
CA ALA A 45 -7.71 7.96 -9.87
C ALA A 45 -7.38 8.34 -8.42
N VAL A 46 -8.06 9.36 -7.86
CA VAL A 46 -7.88 9.74 -6.45
C VAL A 46 -8.37 8.64 -5.51
N VAL A 47 -9.53 8.04 -5.79
CA VAL A 47 -10.08 6.94 -4.98
C VAL A 47 -9.15 5.72 -5.02
N GLU A 48 -8.61 5.39 -6.19
CA GLU A 48 -7.62 4.32 -6.35
C GLU A 48 -6.35 4.58 -5.51
N MET A 49 -5.75 5.77 -5.63
CA MET A 49 -4.57 6.15 -4.84
C MET A 49 -4.84 6.16 -3.32
N LEU A 50 -6.02 6.61 -2.89
CA LEU A 50 -6.43 6.55 -1.49
C LEU A 50 -6.56 5.09 -1.01
N GLY A 51 -7.09 4.21 -1.86
CA GLY A 51 -7.13 2.76 -1.60
C GLY A 51 -5.73 2.18 -1.42
N MET A 52 -4.77 2.53 -2.28
CA MET A 52 -3.37 2.11 -2.16
C MET A 52 -2.73 2.58 -0.85
N LEU A 53 -2.93 3.85 -0.47
CA LEU A 53 -2.43 4.40 0.80
C LEU A 53 -3.10 3.74 2.02
N LEU A 54 -4.39 3.42 1.93
CA LEU A 54 -5.13 2.76 2.99
C LEU A 54 -4.73 1.29 3.16
N ALA A 55 -4.42 0.60 2.06
CA ALA A 55 -3.97 -0.80 2.07
C ALA A 55 -2.54 -0.94 2.62
N ALA A 56 -1.72 0.11 2.56
CA ALA A 56 -0.33 0.06 2.99
C ALA A 56 -0.19 -0.16 4.50
N PHE A 57 0.66 -1.10 4.91
CA PHE A 57 0.89 -1.41 6.33
C PHE A 57 1.85 -0.41 7.01
N GLU A 58 2.59 0.35 6.21
CA GLU A 58 3.44 1.46 6.61
C GLU A 58 3.24 2.61 5.61
N PRO A 59 3.37 3.89 6.01
CA PRO A 59 3.22 5.01 5.10
C PRO A 59 4.09 4.88 3.85
N LEU A 60 3.58 5.17 2.66
CA LEU A 60 4.39 5.19 1.44
C LEU A 60 5.07 6.54 1.26
N THR A 61 6.23 6.60 0.62
CA THR A 61 6.74 7.88 0.13
C THR A 61 5.98 8.31 -1.13
N SER A 62 6.08 9.59 -1.52
CA SER A 62 5.56 10.04 -2.81
C SER A 62 6.14 9.24 -3.98
N ASP A 63 7.44 8.91 -3.93
CA ASP A 63 8.10 8.11 -4.97
C ASP A 63 7.63 6.65 -4.97
N ASP A 64 7.37 6.07 -3.79
CA ASP A 64 6.81 4.72 -3.68
C ASP A 64 5.38 4.67 -4.26
N LEU A 65 4.54 5.65 -3.94
CA LEU A 65 3.19 5.74 -4.49
C LEU A 65 3.20 5.98 -6.01
N GLU A 66 4.06 6.86 -6.51
CA GLU A 66 4.21 7.10 -7.96
C GLU A 66 4.64 5.83 -8.70
N HIS A 67 5.58 5.07 -8.14
CA HIS A 67 6.00 3.78 -8.71
C HIS A 67 4.88 2.74 -8.65
N LEU A 68 4.08 2.73 -7.57
CA LEU A 68 2.94 1.83 -7.42
C LEU A 68 1.84 2.16 -8.45
N ILE A 69 1.49 3.44 -8.64
CA ILE A 69 0.52 3.88 -9.66
C ILE A 69 0.97 3.42 -11.05
N LYS A 70 2.24 3.66 -11.39
CA LYS A 70 2.81 3.24 -12.68
C LYS A 70 2.78 1.72 -12.85
N HIS A 71 3.11 0.97 -11.80
CA HIS A 71 3.08 -0.50 -11.81
C HIS A 71 1.66 -1.03 -12.03
N ALA A 72 0.68 -0.43 -11.36
CA ALA A 72 -0.73 -0.75 -11.50
C ALA A 72 -1.33 -0.27 -12.84
N LYS A 73 -0.56 0.45 -13.68
CA LYS A 73 -1.04 1.13 -14.89
C LYS A 73 -2.18 2.13 -14.60
N GLY A 74 -2.22 2.63 -13.37
CA GLY A 74 -3.17 3.65 -12.93
C GLY A 74 -2.84 5.02 -13.51
N GLN A 75 -3.67 6.00 -13.16
CA GLN A 75 -3.51 7.40 -13.54
C GLN A 75 -3.31 8.28 -12.31
N GLY A 76 -2.84 9.51 -12.52
CA GLY A 76 -2.65 10.49 -11.46
C GLY A 76 -1.19 10.66 -11.04
N SER A 77 -0.99 11.40 -9.95
CA SER A 77 0.35 11.65 -9.39
C SER A 77 0.26 11.77 -7.89
N ALA A 78 1.23 11.19 -7.18
CA ALA A 78 1.33 11.25 -5.73
C ALA A 78 1.39 12.70 -5.21
N LYS A 79 2.16 13.56 -5.89
CA LYS A 79 2.28 14.99 -5.53
C LYS A 79 0.97 15.74 -5.74
N ALA A 80 0.27 15.45 -6.84
CA ALA A 80 -1.03 16.07 -7.11
C ALA A 80 -2.06 15.65 -6.05
N LEU A 81 -2.07 14.36 -5.66
CA LEU A 81 -2.93 13.84 -4.60
C LEU A 81 -2.71 14.57 -3.28
N VAL A 82 -1.46 14.66 -2.80
CA VAL A 82 -1.13 15.34 -1.55
C VAL A 82 -1.52 16.82 -1.59
N ARG A 83 -1.36 17.48 -2.74
CA ARG A 83 -1.77 18.88 -2.91
C ARG A 83 -3.29 19.05 -2.87
N VAL A 84 -4.03 18.25 -3.65
CA VAL A 84 -5.50 18.33 -3.73
C VAL A 84 -6.15 17.97 -2.39
N LEU A 85 -5.63 16.95 -1.71
CA LEU A 85 -6.12 16.51 -0.42
C LEU A 85 -5.27 17.05 0.74
N GLY A 86 -4.64 18.22 0.59
CA GLY A 86 -3.71 18.77 1.58
C GLY A 86 -4.31 19.06 2.95
N THR A 87 -5.63 19.10 3.06
CA THR A 87 -6.39 19.23 4.32
C THR A 87 -6.42 17.93 5.13
N VAL A 88 -6.27 16.78 4.48
CA VAL A 88 -6.36 15.44 5.11
C VAL A 88 -5.11 14.59 4.91
N LEU A 89 -4.26 14.94 3.94
CA LEU A 89 -2.95 14.35 3.68
C LEU A 89 -1.84 15.38 3.91
N LYS A 90 -0.66 14.89 4.28
CA LYS A 90 0.59 15.65 4.28
C LYS A 90 1.74 14.77 3.82
N GLU A 91 2.76 15.39 3.25
CA GLU A 91 4.05 14.75 3.02
C GLU A 91 5.04 15.27 4.06
N ASP A 92 5.77 14.36 4.71
CA ASP A 92 6.84 14.73 5.63
C ASP A 92 8.04 15.29 4.84
N PRO A 93 8.56 16.49 5.17
CA PRO A 93 9.57 17.16 4.35
C PRO A 93 10.95 16.49 4.38
N ILE A 94 11.23 15.62 5.36
CA ILE A 94 12.54 14.97 5.52
C ILE A 94 12.49 13.55 4.94
N THR A 95 11.46 12.80 5.30
CA THR A 95 11.31 11.39 4.96
C THR A 95 10.50 11.16 3.67
N HIS A 96 9.83 12.20 3.17
CA HIS A 96 8.91 12.16 2.03
C HIS A 96 7.74 11.19 2.19
N LEU A 97 7.43 10.80 3.43
CA LEU A 97 6.32 9.90 3.75
C LEU A 97 4.99 10.63 3.65
N ILE A 98 4.04 10.04 2.93
CA ILE A 98 2.65 10.49 2.88
C ILE A 98 1.94 10.00 4.13
N GLN A 99 1.39 10.93 4.91
CA GLN A 99 0.69 10.66 6.16
C GLN A 99 -0.72 11.23 6.12
N PHE A 100 -1.67 10.49 6.68
CA PHE A 100 -2.98 11.01 7.03
C PHE A 100 -2.84 11.99 8.20
N ARG A 101 -3.42 13.18 8.07
CA ARG A 101 -3.38 14.21 9.13
C ARG A 101 -4.21 13.83 10.35
N HIS A 102 -5.30 13.10 10.13
CA HIS A 102 -6.27 12.77 11.16
C HIS A 102 -6.68 11.29 11.09
N PRO A 103 -6.63 10.55 12.21
CA PRO A 103 -7.11 9.17 12.27
C PRO A 103 -8.57 9.02 11.84
N THR A 104 -9.40 10.03 12.10
CA THR A 104 -10.81 10.08 11.70
C THR A 104 -11.00 9.99 10.18
N PHE A 105 -10.06 10.50 9.38
CA PHE A 105 -10.13 10.35 7.93
C PHE A 105 -9.83 8.92 7.49
N VAL A 106 -8.91 8.23 8.17
CA VAL A 106 -8.65 6.80 7.93
C VAL A 106 -9.89 5.96 8.28
N GLU A 107 -10.55 6.27 9.39
CA GLU A 107 -11.81 5.63 9.77
C GLU A 107 -12.91 5.86 8.75
N TYR A 108 -13.06 7.09 8.25
CA TYR A 108 -13.97 7.42 7.16
C TYR A 108 -13.67 6.59 5.91
N LEU A 109 -12.42 6.53 5.44
CA LEU A 109 -12.05 5.72 4.27
C LEU A 109 -12.31 4.22 4.49
N ARG A 110 -12.14 3.71 5.72
CA ARG A 110 -12.53 2.32 6.05
C ARG A 110 -14.02 2.08 5.94
N ARG A 111 -14.86 3.06 6.31
CA ARG A 111 -16.32 2.98 6.08
C ARG A 111 -16.64 3.00 4.59
N CYS A 112 -15.88 3.73 3.78
CA CYS A 112 -15.97 3.70 2.31
C CYS A 112 -15.57 2.35 1.68
N CYS A 113 -14.96 1.43 2.43
CA CYS A 113 -14.67 0.07 1.95
C CYS A 113 -15.86 -0.87 2.04
N VAL A 114 -16.90 -0.50 2.81
CA VAL A 114 -18.13 -1.29 2.90
C VAL A 114 -19.07 -0.85 1.79
N ALA A 115 -19.49 -1.78 0.94
CA ALA A 115 -20.43 -1.48 -0.13
C ALA A 115 -21.71 -0.88 0.48
N PRO A 116 -22.17 0.30 0.02
CA PRO A 116 -23.32 0.95 0.61
C PRO A 116 -24.60 0.15 0.27
N ALA A 117 -25.50 0.01 1.25
CA ALA A 117 -26.77 -0.73 1.10
C ALA A 117 -27.78 -0.03 0.18
N ALA A 118 -27.58 1.26 -0.07
CA ALA A 118 -28.34 2.09 -1.00
C ALA A 118 -27.37 3.07 -1.69
N ASP A 119 -27.77 3.63 -2.83
CA ASP A 119 -26.99 4.66 -3.52
C ASP A 119 -27.00 5.96 -2.70
N VAL A 120 -26.07 6.07 -1.75
CA VAL A 120 -25.81 7.30 -1.01
C VAL A 120 -25.02 8.21 -1.94
N SER A 121 -25.75 8.97 -2.75
CA SER A 121 -25.20 9.89 -3.74
C SER A 121 -24.04 10.71 -3.17
N GLY A 122 -22.86 10.57 -3.79
CA GLY A 122 -21.66 11.35 -3.45
C GLY A 122 -20.63 10.64 -2.57
N ARG A 123 -20.97 9.52 -1.92
CA ARG A 123 -19.99 8.74 -1.15
C ARG A 123 -19.14 7.88 -2.09
N ILE A 124 -17.82 7.91 -1.91
CA ILE A 124 -16.90 7.04 -2.66
C ILE A 124 -16.92 5.61 -2.13
N TYR A 125 -16.64 4.67 -3.02
CA TYR A 125 -16.39 3.27 -2.67
C TYR A 125 -14.94 2.91 -2.96
N ILE A 126 -14.27 2.32 -1.96
CA ILE A 126 -12.88 1.84 -2.07
C ILE A 126 -12.89 0.33 -2.05
N ASN A 127 -12.57 -0.29 -3.19
CA ASN A 127 -12.33 -1.73 -3.23
C ASN A 127 -10.96 -2.04 -2.59
N ILE A 128 -10.98 -2.24 -1.27
CA ILE A 128 -9.75 -2.45 -0.49
C ILE A 128 -9.03 -3.75 -0.86
N SER A 129 -9.76 -4.81 -1.22
CA SER A 129 -9.18 -6.07 -1.70
C SER A 129 -8.44 -5.87 -3.02
N HIS A 130 -8.99 -5.10 -3.95
CA HIS A 130 -8.27 -4.74 -5.18
C HIS A 130 -7.00 -3.93 -4.88
N ALA A 131 -7.07 -2.95 -3.98
CA ALA A 131 -5.89 -2.19 -3.56
C ALA A 131 -4.80 -3.08 -2.93
N HIS A 132 -5.17 -4.05 -2.07
CA HIS A 132 -4.22 -5.04 -1.58
C HIS A 132 -3.61 -5.88 -2.71
N GLY A 133 -4.37 -6.25 -3.74
CA GLY A 133 -3.86 -6.94 -4.93
C GLY A 133 -2.83 -6.11 -5.70
N GLN A 134 -3.09 -4.82 -5.90
CA GLN A 134 -2.15 -3.90 -6.54
C GLN A 134 -0.85 -3.77 -5.74
N VAL A 135 -0.94 -3.59 -4.41
CA VAL A 135 0.25 -3.50 -3.56
C VAL A 135 1.00 -4.84 -3.49
N ALA A 136 0.30 -5.98 -3.46
CA ALA A 136 0.92 -7.31 -3.53
C ALA A 136 1.73 -7.47 -4.82
N SER A 137 1.10 -7.18 -5.96
CA SER A 137 1.74 -7.22 -7.28
C SER A 137 3.00 -6.35 -7.34
N TRP A 138 2.91 -5.11 -6.83
CA TRP A 138 4.05 -4.20 -6.76
C TRP A 138 5.17 -4.71 -5.87
N CYS A 139 4.84 -5.27 -4.70
CA CYS A 139 5.83 -5.89 -3.81
C CYS A 139 6.55 -7.05 -4.48
N LEU A 140 5.81 -7.96 -5.12
CA LEU A 140 6.37 -9.13 -5.81
C LEU A 140 7.24 -8.73 -6.99
N SER A 141 6.83 -7.72 -7.76
CA SER A 141 7.64 -7.11 -8.83
C SER A 141 8.96 -6.54 -8.29
N GLY A 142 8.89 -5.82 -7.16
CA GLY A 142 10.08 -5.29 -6.48
C GLY A 142 11.06 -6.38 -6.04
N LEU A 143 10.55 -7.48 -5.47
CA LEU A 143 11.37 -8.63 -5.08
C LEU A 143 12.04 -9.33 -6.28
N ARG A 144 11.36 -9.36 -7.45
CA ARG A 144 11.87 -9.94 -8.69
C ARG A 144 12.80 -9.02 -9.49
N SER A 145 12.93 -7.76 -9.09
CA SER A 145 13.80 -6.80 -9.77
C SER A 145 15.22 -7.32 -9.85
N ARG A 146 15.81 -7.33 -11.06
CA ARG A 146 17.18 -7.82 -11.28
C ARG A 146 18.24 -6.91 -10.67
N THR A 147 17.93 -5.62 -10.48
CA THR A 147 18.87 -4.60 -10.03
C THR A 147 18.68 -4.25 -8.56
N GLU A 148 17.42 -4.20 -8.11
CA GLU A 148 17.02 -3.72 -6.78
C GLU A 148 16.34 -4.78 -5.92
N GLY A 149 16.10 -5.97 -6.47
CA GLY A 149 15.37 -7.05 -5.82
C GLY A 149 16.24 -8.01 -5.03
N LEU A 150 15.72 -9.22 -4.84
CA LEU A 150 16.37 -10.29 -4.10
C LEU A 150 17.67 -10.73 -4.76
N LYS A 151 18.72 -10.88 -3.95
CA LYS A 151 20.01 -11.43 -4.37
C LYS A 151 20.71 -12.09 -3.20
N PHE A 152 21.57 -13.05 -3.50
CA PHE A 152 22.43 -13.70 -2.53
C PHE A 152 23.35 -12.69 -1.84
N ASN A 153 23.48 -12.81 -0.52
CA ASN A 153 24.39 -12.01 0.29
C ASN A 153 24.22 -10.50 0.08
N ILE A 154 22.97 -10.01 0.14
CA ILE A 154 22.61 -8.62 -0.16
C ILE A 154 23.33 -7.63 0.76
N CYS A 155 23.54 -8.00 2.02
CA CYS A 155 24.26 -7.19 3.00
C CYS A 155 25.79 -7.43 2.98
N GLN A 156 26.30 -8.23 2.04
CA GLN A 156 27.73 -8.52 1.87
C GLN A 156 28.39 -9.07 3.15
N ILE A 157 27.67 -9.92 3.89
CA ILE A 157 28.17 -10.58 5.10
C ILE A 157 29.24 -11.59 4.69
N GLU A 158 30.40 -11.51 5.32
CA GLU A 158 31.59 -12.28 4.96
C GLU A 158 31.49 -13.74 5.38
N SER A 159 30.72 -14.03 6.44
CA SER A 159 30.61 -15.36 7.03
C SER A 159 29.23 -15.60 7.62
N SER A 160 28.59 -16.70 7.23
CA SER A 160 27.34 -17.18 7.80
C SER A 160 27.50 -17.91 9.15
N PHE A 161 28.73 -18.03 9.67
CA PHE A 161 29.01 -18.67 10.97
C PHE A 161 28.73 -17.76 12.17
N TYR A 162 28.58 -16.45 11.96
CA TYR A 162 28.27 -15.49 13.01
C TYR A 162 26.76 -15.27 13.11
N LEU A 163 26.26 -15.15 14.34
CA LEU A 163 24.91 -14.66 14.57
C LEU A 163 24.84 -13.19 14.11
N ASN A 164 23.67 -12.75 13.61
CA ASN A 164 23.46 -11.36 13.21
C ASN A 164 23.89 -10.35 14.30
N ARG A 165 23.61 -10.66 15.58
CA ARG A 165 24.01 -9.83 16.74
C ARG A 165 25.52 -9.70 16.98
N GLN A 166 26.32 -10.56 16.34
CA GLN A 166 27.78 -10.57 16.44
C GLN A 166 28.45 -9.76 15.32
N ILE A 167 27.67 -9.22 14.37
CA ILE A 167 28.18 -8.40 13.26
C ILE A 167 28.03 -6.92 13.64
N PRO A 168 29.12 -6.22 14.01
CA PRO A 168 29.02 -4.88 14.62
C PRO A 168 28.42 -3.81 13.71
N ASP A 169 28.59 -3.91 12.39
CA ASP A 169 28.16 -2.93 11.40
C ASP A 169 26.91 -3.37 10.60
N LEU A 170 26.20 -4.40 11.07
CA LEU A 170 25.07 -4.99 10.36
C LEU A 170 23.96 -3.98 10.06
N GLU A 171 23.60 -3.14 11.03
CA GLU A 171 22.56 -2.13 10.85
C GLU A 171 22.92 -1.12 9.75
N ALA A 172 24.18 -0.68 9.71
CA ALA A 172 24.67 0.21 8.66
C ALA A 172 24.62 -0.46 7.28
N ARG A 173 24.95 -1.76 7.19
CA ARG A 173 24.85 -2.56 5.96
C ARG A 173 23.40 -2.74 5.51
N VAL A 174 22.48 -3.01 6.44
CA VAL A 174 21.04 -3.10 6.16
C VAL A 174 20.54 -1.79 5.56
N ASN A 175 20.83 -0.65 6.19
CA ASN A 175 20.41 0.66 5.70
C ASN A 175 21.05 1.04 4.36
N LYS A 176 22.26 0.55 4.08
CA LYS A 176 22.97 0.80 2.82
C LYS A 176 22.47 -0.06 1.66
N TYR A 177 22.20 -1.34 1.90
CA TYR A 177 21.98 -2.32 0.84
C TYR A 177 20.53 -2.75 0.65
N ILE A 178 19.70 -2.62 1.69
CA ILE A 178 18.28 -2.98 1.62
C ILE A 178 17.48 -1.68 1.57
N SER A 179 16.98 -1.35 0.38
CA SER A 179 16.13 -0.18 0.20
C SER A 179 14.86 -0.28 1.04
N ARG A 180 14.30 0.87 1.40
CA ARG A 180 13.02 0.93 2.13
C ARG A 180 11.92 0.15 1.43
N ARG A 181 11.81 0.29 0.10
CA ARG A 181 10.84 -0.41 -0.73
C ARG A 181 11.06 -1.92 -0.71
N LEU A 182 12.31 -2.39 -0.82
CA LEU A 182 12.63 -3.82 -0.76
C LEU A 182 12.31 -4.39 0.63
N ARG A 183 12.60 -3.64 1.70
CA ARG A 183 12.25 -4.02 3.07
C ARG A 183 10.73 -4.11 3.24
N TYR A 184 9.99 -3.10 2.77
CA TYR A 184 8.53 -3.09 2.80
C TYR A 184 7.98 -4.32 2.07
N ALA A 185 8.40 -4.53 0.82
CA ALA A 185 7.97 -5.66 0.02
C ALA A 185 8.25 -6.99 0.72
N SER A 186 9.46 -7.17 1.25
CA SER A 186 9.87 -8.39 1.95
C SER A 186 9.04 -8.69 3.20
N LEU A 187 8.63 -7.65 3.95
CA LEU A 187 7.89 -7.81 5.20
C LEU A 187 6.37 -7.97 5.00
N HIS A 188 5.82 -7.42 3.93
CA HIS A 188 4.37 -7.17 3.84
C HIS A 188 3.67 -7.90 2.70
N TRP A 189 4.39 -8.35 1.66
CA TRP A 189 3.75 -9.05 0.53
C TRP A 189 2.82 -10.20 0.96
N PRO A 190 3.13 -11.07 1.95
CA PRO A 190 2.25 -12.17 2.30
C PRO A 190 0.92 -11.70 2.90
N PHE A 191 0.91 -10.58 3.62
CA PHE A 191 -0.30 -10.01 4.20
C PHE A 191 -1.17 -9.32 3.16
N HIS A 192 -0.57 -8.69 2.14
CA HIS A 192 -1.35 -8.18 1.02
C HIS A 192 -2.01 -9.34 0.26
N VAL A 193 -1.27 -10.43 0.04
CA VAL A 193 -1.81 -11.66 -0.55
C VAL A 193 -2.95 -12.23 0.29
N SER A 194 -2.89 -12.20 1.62
CA SER A 194 -3.97 -12.73 2.45
C SER A 194 -5.29 -11.94 2.34
N VAL A 195 -5.26 -10.66 1.97
CA VAL A 195 -6.43 -9.76 1.95
C VAL A 195 -6.96 -9.44 0.55
N MET A 196 -6.16 -9.63 -0.50
CA MET A 196 -6.55 -9.28 -1.88
C MET A 196 -7.77 -10.04 -2.41
N ASP A 197 -8.26 -9.75 -3.61
CA ASP A 197 -9.32 -10.56 -4.24
C ASP A 197 -8.74 -11.83 -4.90
N ASP A 198 -9.57 -12.84 -5.15
CA ASP A 198 -9.10 -14.09 -5.75
C ASP A 198 -8.69 -13.95 -7.22
N GLY A 199 -9.23 -12.97 -7.95
CA GLY A 199 -8.80 -12.66 -9.31
C GLY A 199 -7.33 -12.26 -9.34
N SER A 200 -6.94 -11.30 -8.49
CA SER A 200 -5.55 -10.91 -8.27
C SER A 200 -4.67 -12.10 -7.86
N GLY A 201 -5.19 -13.04 -7.08
CA GLY A 201 -4.45 -14.23 -6.67
C GLY A 201 -4.08 -15.18 -7.81
N HIS A 202 -4.98 -15.39 -8.75
CA HIS A 202 -4.70 -16.19 -9.94
C HIS A 202 -3.65 -15.53 -10.84
N GLU A 203 -3.72 -14.20 -11.00
CA GLU A 203 -2.75 -13.46 -11.82
C GLU A 203 -1.33 -13.49 -11.25
N LEU A 204 -1.20 -13.52 -9.92
CA LEU A 204 0.10 -13.48 -9.22
C LEU A 204 0.69 -14.85 -8.91
N GLN A 205 0.08 -15.95 -9.37
CA GLN A 205 0.50 -17.30 -8.99
C GLN A 205 1.95 -17.61 -9.40
N SER A 206 2.38 -17.13 -10.56
CA SER A 206 3.75 -17.32 -11.07
C SER A 206 4.79 -16.55 -10.25
N GLU A 207 4.48 -15.30 -9.93
CA GLU A 207 5.28 -14.40 -9.10
C GLU A 207 5.47 -15.00 -7.70
N LEU A 208 4.38 -15.47 -7.09
CA LEU A 208 4.38 -16.10 -5.79
C LEU A 208 5.25 -17.35 -5.78
N ALA A 209 5.03 -18.24 -6.75
CA ALA A 209 5.82 -19.47 -6.90
C ALA A 209 7.31 -19.17 -7.07
N HIS A 210 7.66 -18.07 -7.76
CA HIS A 210 9.05 -17.68 -7.95
C HIS A 210 9.71 -17.26 -6.64
N ILE A 211 9.04 -16.44 -5.81
CA ILE A 211 9.60 -15.93 -4.55
C ILE A 211 9.78 -17.04 -3.51
N VAL A 212 8.85 -18.00 -3.44
CA VAL A 212 8.88 -19.06 -2.43
C VAL A 212 9.71 -20.29 -2.86
N LYS A 213 10.25 -20.31 -4.08
CA LYS A 213 11.14 -21.37 -4.58
C LYS A 213 12.61 -21.03 -4.38
N SER A 214 13.42 -22.08 -4.24
CA SER A 214 14.88 -21.94 -4.26
C SER A 214 15.36 -21.42 -5.63
N PRO A 215 16.37 -20.53 -5.67
CA PRO A 215 17.11 -19.97 -4.53
C PRO A 215 16.49 -18.69 -3.94
N PHE A 216 15.47 -18.11 -4.58
CA PHE A 216 14.88 -16.83 -4.18
C PHE A 216 14.29 -16.82 -2.77
N ALA A 217 13.74 -17.95 -2.33
CA ALA A 217 13.28 -18.11 -0.95
C ALA A 217 14.40 -17.88 0.06
N LEU A 218 15.63 -18.33 -0.23
CA LEU A 218 16.79 -18.14 0.64
C LEU A 218 17.22 -16.67 0.66
N TYR A 219 17.20 -15.99 -0.49
CA TYR A 219 17.53 -14.56 -0.59
C TYR A 219 16.51 -13.69 0.16
N TRP A 220 15.23 -14.05 0.07
CA TRP A 220 14.18 -13.39 0.84
C TRP A 220 14.36 -13.64 2.34
N MET A 221 14.65 -14.88 2.74
CA MET A 221 14.94 -15.23 4.14
C MET A 221 16.15 -14.49 4.70
N GLU A 222 17.15 -14.19 3.88
CA GLU A 222 18.30 -13.38 4.30
C GLU A 222 17.87 -11.97 4.72
N ILE A 223 17.08 -11.28 3.89
CA ILE A 223 16.51 -9.96 4.21
C ILE A 223 15.68 -10.04 5.49
N LEU A 224 14.81 -11.03 5.61
CA LEU A 224 13.98 -11.22 6.80
C LEU A 224 14.82 -11.48 8.05
N SER A 225 15.92 -12.22 7.94
CA SER A 225 16.83 -12.51 9.05
C SER A 225 17.49 -11.22 9.57
N VAL A 226 18.10 -10.44 8.68
CA VAL A 226 18.85 -9.22 9.06
C VAL A 226 17.94 -8.06 9.46
N THR A 227 16.67 -8.09 9.05
CA THR A 227 15.66 -7.08 9.44
C THR A 227 14.75 -7.52 10.60
N GLY A 228 14.95 -8.73 11.15
CA GLY A 228 14.09 -9.27 12.23
C GLY A 228 12.67 -9.66 11.77
N GLY A 229 12.44 -9.75 10.47
CA GLY A 229 11.14 -10.00 9.83
C GLY A 229 10.69 -11.46 9.79
N VAL A 230 11.49 -12.43 10.22
CA VAL A 230 11.20 -13.87 10.06
C VAL A 230 9.84 -14.26 10.63
N MET A 231 9.54 -13.88 11.88
CA MET A 231 8.25 -14.23 12.52
C MET A 231 7.05 -13.57 11.84
N ARG A 232 7.25 -12.34 11.33
CA ARG A 232 6.24 -11.63 10.55
C ARG A 232 5.96 -12.34 9.24
N ALA A 233 7.00 -12.76 8.51
CA ALA A 233 6.87 -13.52 7.28
C ALA A 233 6.16 -14.87 7.50
N VAL A 234 6.52 -15.62 8.55
CA VAL A 234 5.84 -16.89 8.90
C VAL A 234 4.34 -16.65 9.15
N SER A 235 3.99 -15.60 9.89
CA SER A 235 2.59 -15.27 10.17
C SER A 235 1.84 -14.88 8.90
N GLY A 236 2.47 -14.06 8.05
CA GLY A 236 1.89 -13.62 6.79
C GLY A 236 1.73 -14.77 5.79
N LEU A 237 2.70 -15.69 5.68
CA LEU A 237 2.60 -16.87 4.84
C LEU A 237 1.46 -17.80 5.28
N ARG A 238 1.28 -18.00 6.59
CA ARG A 238 0.12 -18.76 7.10
C ARG A 238 -1.21 -18.10 6.73
N ALA A 239 -1.30 -16.78 6.86
CA ALA A 239 -2.48 -16.04 6.46
C ALA A 239 -2.73 -16.14 4.95
N ALA A 240 -1.68 -16.03 4.13
CA ALA A 240 -1.76 -16.18 2.68
C ALA A 240 -2.19 -17.60 2.27
N ALA A 241 -1.67 -18.64 2.92
CA ALA A 241 -1.97 -20.04 2.59
C ALA A 241 -3.42 -20.46 2.84
N GLN A 242 -4.17 -19.71 3.65
CA GLN A 242 -5.61 -19.95 3.87
C GLN A 242 -6.47 -19.59 2.66
N ARG A 243 -5.92 -18.90 1.65
CA ARG A 243 -6.65 -18.50 0.45
C ARG A 243 -6.68 -19.60 -0.59
N GLN A 244 -7.86 -19.87 -1.13
CA GLN A 244 -8.07 -20.93 -2.12
C GLN A 244 -7.20 -20.73 -3.36
N SER A 245 -7.16 -19.50 -3.90
CA SER A 245 -6.41 -19.11 -5.10
C SER A 245 -4.89 -19.33 -5.02
N VAL A 246 -4.31 -19.43 -3.83
CA VAL A 246 -2.87 -19.68 -3.62
C VAL A 246 -2.59 -20.92 -2.76
N SER A 247 -3.62 -21.61 -2.27
CA SER A 247 -3.47 -22.74 -1.34
C SER A 247 -2.66 -23.90 -1.93
N ASP A 248 -2.82 -24.17 -3.23
CA ASP A 248 -2.11 -25.25 -3.91
C ASP A 248 -0.62 -24.97 -4.10
N LEU A 249 -0.22 -23.69 -4.17
CA LEU A 249 1.19 -23.32 -4.17
C LEU A 249 1.84 -23.69 -2.85
N PHE A 250 1.20 -23.42 -1.71
CA PHE A 250 1.79 -23.65 -0.40
C PHE A 250 1.75 -25.12 0.05
N LYS A 251 0.83 -25.92 -0.49
CA LYS A 251 0.79 -27.39 -0.27
C LYS A 251 1.97 -28.13 -0.90
N LEU A 252 2.62 -27.56 -1.92
CA LEU A 252 3.81 -28.14 -2.55
C LEU A 252 5.10 -28.01 -1.71
N PHE A 253 5.04 -27.31 -0.56
CA PHE A 253 6.21 -27.01 0.28
C PHE A 253 6.11 -27.58 1.71
N CYS A 254 5.06 -28.34 2.02
CA CYS A 254 4.93 -29.16 3.24
C CYS A 254 5.10 -30.64 2.86
#